data_AF-A0A6P4YFM1-F1
#
_entry.id   AF-A0A6P4YFM1-F1
#
_cell.length_a   1.000
_cell.length_b   1.000
_cell.length_c   1.000
_cell.angle_alpha   90.00
_cell.angle_beta   90.00
_cell.angle_gamma   90.00
#
_symmetry.space_group_name_H-M   'P 1'
#
loop_
_entity.id
_entity.type
_entity.pdbx_description
1 polymer ?
#
loop_
_entity_poly.entity_id
_entity_poly.type
_entity_poly.pdbx_seq_one_letter_code
_entity_poly.pdbx_strand_id
1 'polypeptide(L)'
;MAVILGIVEEGFVNDCRLFHTHILGYLVILTLCILVEGCVVWVAMKGSILYTEPRDPMQYLLYIRLVILLVEFVWSVVGVVWIIQYYNDCPSNMVKKSVLGIIICDWVIFFSVLVTAWCVFDTAGRNWVKLKRCKREIKRTDTHVWRTKLNQRLTMEAYEASWEHRCKLLCCCAGVQDNQQHAFQEIARLLSEFFIDVDLVPSDVVAGLVLLRQQQKHQRQMIVGQHSNDTYQFLSGVPINPRTKFVQLSRPEILEQFKEVVYYMRYALAAYGWPLYIYTHPGAGACQLLKFCSCCCCQCCRKHDDECTLEHDNCCQCNLAGLKRTLHNYGLSNTEVTYANFHSAVNETCFFVAIDHDRKTVVVTIRGTLSLQDCLTDLTADAESFRAFSDDFPHDWYGHRGMLESAVYVKNKLEELLLLDLAFSKQMDEEQYGLIIAGHSLGAGTAAILSILLKKQYPNLRCFPFSPPGGLLSKTAVDASRSYITSTVVGKDVVPR
;
A
#
# COMPACT_ATOMS: atom_id res chain seq x y z
N MET A 1 -13.87 -14.49 34.55
CA MET A 1 -13.64 -15.12 35.87
C MET A 1 -14.52 -14.53 36.97
N ALA A 2 -14.46 -13.23 37.28
CA ALA A 2 -15.23 -12.63 38.39
C ALA A 2 -16.76 -12.83 38.29
N VAL A 3 -17.34 -12.63 37.10
CA VAL A 3 -18.78 -12.85 36.85
C VAL A 3 -19.18 -14.32 37.02
N ILE A 4 -18.29 -15.25 36.66
CA ILE A 4 -18.57 -16.69 36.68
C ILE A 4 -18.45 -17.23 38.12
N LEU A 5 -17.47 -16.73 38.90
CA LEU A 5 -17.31 -17.07 40.32
C LEU A 5 -18.50 -16.56 41.16
N GLY A 6 -19.03 -15.37 40.86
CA GLY A 6 -20.24 -14.85 41.52
C GLY A 6 -21.49 -15.70 41.27
N ILE A 7 -21.58 -16.40 40.12
CA ILE A 7 -22.69 -17.31 39.80
C ILE A 7 -22.56 -18.65 40.54
N VAL A 8 -21.33 -19.10 40.82
CA VAL A 8 -21.08 -20.33 41.60
C VAL A 8 -21.37 -20.13 43.08
N GLU A 9 -21.21 -18.90 43.61
CA GLU A 9 -21.55 -18.56 45.00
C GLU A 9 -23.06 -18.46 45.27
N GLU A 10 -23.91 -18.21 44.26
CA GLU A 10 -25.37 -18.11 44.40
C GLU A 10 -26.14 -19.45 44.48
N GLY A 11 -25.45 -20.52 44.89
CA GLY A 11 -26.07 -21.76 45.36
C GLY A 11 -26.56 -22.73 44.28
N PHE A 12 -26.29 -24.02 44.52
CA PHE A 12 -26.84 -25.14 43.74
C PHE A 12 -28.36 -25.26 43.96
N VAL A 13 -29.16 -24.58 43.14
CA VAL A 13 -30.58 -24.92 43.01
C VAL A 13 -30.66 -26.16 42.10
N ASN A 14 -31.33 -27.22 42.59
CA ASN A 14 -31.37 -28.54 41.93
C ASN A 14 -31.89 -28.49 40.47
N ASP A 15 -32.64 -27.45 40.09
CA ASP A 15 -33.29 -27.32 38.79
C ASP A 15 -32.36 -26.88 37.64
N CYS A 16 -31.11 -26.49 37.92
CA CYS A 16 -30.15 -26.03 36.89
C CYS A 16 -28.80 -26.75 36.92
N ARG A 17 -28.76 -28.01 37.38
CA ARG A 17 -27.53 -28.78 37.61
C ARG A 17 -26.65 -28.95 36.36
N LEU A 18 -27.27 -29.13 35.19
CA LEU A 18 -26.56 -29.28 33.90
C LEU A 18 -25.80 -28.01 33.50
N PHE A 19 -26.45 -26.84 33.62
CA PHE A 19 -25.83 -25.55 33.31
C PHE A 19 -24.71 -25.19 34.30
N HIS A 20 -24.87 -25.52 35.59
CA HIS A 20 -23.78 -25.34 36.58
C HIS A 20 -22.60 -26.25 36.28
N THR A 21 -22.84 -27.50 35.86
CA THR A 21 -21.79 -28.43 35.46
C THR A 21 -21.04 -27.93 34.23
N HIS A 22 -21.76 -27.35 33.26
CA HIS A 22 -21.15 -26.70 32.10
C HIS A 22 -20.23 -25.54 32.51
N ILE A 23 -20.73 -24.65 33.38
CA ILE A 23 -19.97 -23.50 33.87
C ILE A 23 -18.71 -23.95 34.61
N LEU A 24 -18.80 -24.97 35.47
CA LEU A 24 -17.67 -25.53 36.20
C LEU A 24 -16.61 -26.12 35.25
N GLY A 25 -17.03 -26.90 34.25
CA GLY A 25 -16.11 -27.42 33.24
C GLY A 25 -15.42 -26.32 32.46
N TYR A 26 -16.15 -25.26 32.11
CA TYR A 26 -15.58 -24.10 31.42
C TYR A 26 -14.58 -23.33 32.30
N LEU A 27 -14.82 -23.20 33.60
CA LEU A 27 -13.86 -22.63 34.55
C LEU A 27 -12.53 -23.42 34.60
N VAL A 28 -12.62 -24.76 34.59
CA VAL A 28 -11.42 -25.62 34.57
C VAL A 28 -10.64 -25.40 33.28
N ILE A 29 -11.34 -25.39 32.13
CA ILE A 29 -10.72 -25.18 30.82
C ILE A 29 -10.06 -23.79 30.74
N LEU A 30 -10.75 -22.73 31.15
CA LEU A 30 -10.19 -21.37 31.20
C LEU A 30 -8.96 -21.26 32.09
N THR A 31 -8.98 -21.93 33.24
CA THR A 31 -7.82 -21.94 34.16
C THR A 31 -6.62 -22.60 33.50
N LEU A 32 -6.83 -23.74 32.83
CA LEU A 32 -5.79 -24.42 32.07
C LEU A 32 -5.25 -23.54 30.93
N CYS A 33 -6.14 -22.81 30.23
CA CYS A 33 -5.74 -21.86 29.19
C CYS A 33 -4.85 -20.76 29.75
N ILE A 34 -5.25 -20.11 30.85
CA ILE A 34 -4.46 -19.04 31.49
C ILE A 34 -3.07 -19.55 31.88
N LEU A 35 -2.97 -20.77 32.42
CA LEU A 35 -1.68 -21.37 32.76
C LEU A 35 -0.80 -21.60 31.52
N VAL A 36 -1.37 -22.15 30.45
CA VAL A 36 -0.62 -22.39 29.20
C VAL A 36 -0.23 -21.07 28.54
N GLU A 37 -1.12 -20.08 28.49
CA GLU A 37 -0.81 -18.75 27.96
C GLU A 37 0.26 -18.05 28.81
N GLY A 38 0.24 -18.20 30.13
CA GLY A 38 1.31 -17.73 31.01
C GLY A 38 2.67 -18.35 30.68
N CYS A 39 2.70 -19.67 30.43
CA CYS A 39 3.90 -20.37 29.96
C CYS A 39 4.34 -19.90 28.57
N VAL A 40 3.40 -19.67 27.65
CA VAL A 40 3.67 -19.13 26.30
C VAL A 40 4.30 -17.76 26.41
N VAL A 41 3.73 -16.83 27.19
CA VAL A 41 4.29 -15.50 27.41
C VAL A 41 5.70 -15.59 28.01
N TRP A 42 5.89 -16.43 29.03
CA TRP A 42 7.19 -16.63 29.66
C TRP A 42 8.26 -17.12 28.68
N VAL A 43 7.93 -18.09 27.82
CA VAL A 43 8.86 -18.60 26.79
C VAL A 43 9.05 -17.58 25.67
N ALA A 44 8.00 -16.87 25.24
CA ALA A 44 8.05 -15.86 24.20
C ALA A 44 8.95 -14.67 24.55
N MET A 45 9.04 -14.32 25.85
CA MET A 45 9.92 -13.26 26.35
C MET A 45 11.42 -13.64 26.36
N LYS A 46 11.79 -14.90 26.09
CA LYS A 46 13.19 -15.33 26.05
C LYS A 46 13.81 -15.11 24.68
N GLY A 47 15.10 -14.75 24.67
CA GLY A 47 15.89 -14.60 23.45
C GLY A 47 15.69 -13.24 22.77
N SER A 48 16.01 -13.18 21.48
CA SER A 48 15.85 -11.98 20.64
C SER A 48 15.38 -12.39 19.25
N ILE A 49 15.01 -11.43 18.38
CA ILE A 49 14.54 -11.72 17.01
C ILE A 49 15.52 -12.66 16.27
N LEU A 50 16.83 -12.45 16.41
CA LEU A 50 17.87 -13.28 15.77
C LEU A 50 18.29 -14.50 16.60
N TYR A 51 18.04 -14.49 17.92
CA TYR A 51 18.40 -15.58 18.81
C TYR A 51 17.14 -16.33 19.26
N THR A 52 16.73 -17.30 18.44
CA THR A 52 15.48 -18.06 18.59
C THR A 52 15.60 -19.30 19.47
N GLU A 53 16.80 -19.85 19.70
CA GLU A 53 17.00 -21.11 20.44
C GLU A 53 16.31 -21.18 21.82
N PRO A 54 16.26 -20.10 22.63
CA PRO A 54 15.54 -20.13 23.91
C PRO A 54 14.03 -20.34 23.79
N ARG A 55 13.48 -20.17 22.58
CA ARG A 55 12.06 -20.31 22.24
C ARG A 55 11.71 -21.64 21.58
N ASP A 56 12.67 -22.55 21.40
CA ASP A 56 12.43 -23.89 20.86
C ASP A 56 11.31 -24.69 21.59
N PRO A 57 11.09 -24.54 22.91
CA PRO A 57 9.97 -25.19 23.60
C PRO A 57 8.58 -24.71 23.17
N MET A 58 8.48 -23.56 22.47
CA MET A 58 7.22 -22.94 22.06
C MET A 58 6.35 -23.90 21.23
N GLN A 59 6.97 -24.72 20.37
CA GLN A 59 6.25 -25.70 19.55
C GLN A 59 5.40 -26.66 20.40
N TYR A 60 5.92 -27.11 21.56
CA TYR A 60 5.21 -28.03 22.44
C TYR A 60 4.05 -27.35 23.15
N LEU A 61 4.24 -26.09 23.58
CA LEU A 61 3.18 -25.28 24.19
C LEU A 61 2.04 -25.01 23.21
N LEU A 62 2.36 -24.75 21.93
CA LEU A 62 1.37 -24.58 20.88
C LEU A 62 0.59 -25.87 20.60
N TYR A 63 1.24 -27.04 20.60
CA TYR A 63 0.53 -28.33 20.49
C TYR A 63 -0.41 -28.57 21.69
N ILE A 64 0.04 -28.28 22.91
CA ILE A 64 -0.81 -28.37 24.11
C ILE A 64 -2.00 -27.40 23.97
N ARG A 65 -1.77 -26.17 23.51
CA ARG A 65 -2.85 -25.19 23.29
C ARG A 65 -3.84 -25.64 22.23
N LEU A 66 -3.37 -26.25 21.14
CA LEU A 66 -4.23 -26.81 20.10
C LEU A 66 -5.12 -27.94 20.64
N VAL A 67 -4.57 -28.83 21.49
CA VAL A 67 -5.38 -29.87 22.14
C VAL A 67 -6.44 -29.26 23.05
N ILE A 68 -6.08 -28.23 23.84
CA ILE A 68 -7.04 -27.52 24.69
C ILE A 68 -8.12 -26.84 23.84
N LEU A 69 -7.77 -26.24 22.70
CA LEU A 69 -8.72 -25.63 21.77
C LEU A 69 -9.73 -26.65 21.22
N LEU A 70 -9.29 -27.89 20.93
CA LEU A 70 -10.19 -28.97 20.53
C LEU A 70 -11.15 -29.37 21.67
N VAL A 71 -10.65 -29.43 22.91
CA VAL A 71 -11.47 -29.70 24.09
C VAL A 71 -12.49 -28.57 24.31
N GLU A 72 -12.07 -27.31 24.17
CA GLU A 72 -12.96 -26.13 24.21
C GLU A 72 -14.06 -26.23 23.16
N PHE A 73 -13.71 -26.61 21.93
CA PHE A 73 -14.67 -26.74 20.84
C PHE A 73 -15.73 -27.81 21.15
N VAL A 74 -15.30 -28.99 21.61
CA VAL A 74 -16.22 -30.07 22.01
C VAL A 74 -17.11 -29.63 23.17
N TRP A 75 -16.54 -28.95 24.18
CA TRP A 75 -17.29 -28.46 25.33
C TRP A 75 -18.32 -27.39 24.94
N SER A 76 -17.97 -26.50 24.01
CA SER A 76 -18.88 -25.48 23.47
C SER A 76 -20.04 -26.10 22.66
N VAL A 77 -19.77 -27.14 21.85
CA VAL A 77 -20.82 -27.90 21.15
C VAL A 77 -21.78 -28.57 22.13
N VAL A 78 -21.25 -29.17 23.21
CA VAL A 78 -22.08 -29.74 24.30
C VAL A 78 -22.95 -28.66 24.94
N GLY A 79 -22.40 -27.45 25.16
CA GLY A 79 -23.15 -26.29 25.64
C GLY A 79 -24.31 -25.88 24.76
N VAL A 80 -24.11 -25.83 23.45
CA VAL A 80 -25.17 -25.54 22.47
C VAL A 80 -26.27 -26.60 22.52
N VAL A 81 -25.92 -27.89 22.55
CA VAL A 81 -26.89 -28.98 22.62
C VAL A 81 -27.71 -28.91 23.92
N TRP A 82 -27.06 -28.65 25.05
CA TRP A 82 -27.74 -28.54 26.35
C TRP A 82 -28.64 -27.31 26.44
N ILE A 83 -28.25 -26.17 25.85
CA ILE A 83 -29.14 -25.02 25.70
C ILE A 83 -30.37 -25.40 24.88
N ILE A 84 -30.21 -26.03 23.71
CA ILE A 84 -31.35 -26.34 22.83
C ILE A 84 -32.33 -27.31 23.51
N GLN A 85 -31.81 -28.33 24.21
CA GLN A 85 -32.64 -29.39 24.79
C GLN A 85 -33.28 -28.98 26.12
N TYR A 86 -32.57 -28.26 26.99
CA TYR A 86 -32.98 -28.01 28.38
C TYR A 86 -33.20 -26.51 28.67
N TYR A 87 -33.43 -25.69 27.64
CA TYR A 87 -33.62 -24.24 27.79
C TYR A 87 -34.78 -23.91 28.74
N ASN A 88 -35.86 -24.69 28.71
CA ASN A 88 -37.09 -24.39 29.46
C ASN A 88 -37.05 -24.94 30.89
N ASP A 89 -36.14 -25.84 31.21
CA ASP A 89 -36.15 -26.58 32.49
C ASP A 89 -35.52 -25.79 33.65
N CYS A 90 -34.63 -24.83 33.36
CA CYS A 90 -34.01 -23.99 34.38
C CYS A 90 -34.83 -22.70 34.62
N PRO A 91 -35.25 -22.35 35.84
CA PRO A 91 -36.03 -21.12 36.10
C PRO A 91 -35.16 -19.85 36.15
N SER A 92 -33.84 -19.96 36.36
CA SER A 92 -32.95 -18.80 36.48
C SER A 92 -32.58 -18.20 35.12
N ASN A 93 -33.12 -17.02 34.81
CA ASN A 93 -32.77 -16.26 33.61
C ASN A 93 -31.31 -15.77 33.61
N MET A 94 -30.69 -15.58 34.78
CA MET A 94 -29.31 -15.13 34.88
C MET A 94 -28.34 -16.21 34.40
N VAL A 95 -28.56 -17.47 34.81
CA VAL A 95 -27.73 -18.61 34.39
C VAL A 95 -27.85 -18.84 32.88
N LYS A 96 -29.07 -18.79 32.32
CA LYS A 96 -29.29 -18.95 30.86
C LYS A 96 -28.55 -17.90 30.04
N LYS A 97 -28.73 -16.61 30.40
CA LYS A 97 -28.07 -15.50 29.70
C LYS A 97 -26.54 -15.58 29.81
N SER A 98 -26.03 -16.05 30.95
CA SER A 98 -24.59 -16.22 31.17
C SER A 98 -24.00 -17.34 30.31
N VAL A 99 -24.63 -18.52 30.26
CA VAL A 99 -24.18 -19.64 29.41
C VAL A 99 -24.27 -19.27 27.93
N LEU A 100 -25.36 -18.61 27.51
CA LEU A 100 -25.51 -18.12 26.14
C LEU A 100 -24.41 -17.10 25.79
N GLY A 101 -24.12 -16.15 26.69
CA GLY A 101 -23.05 -15.18 26.50
C GLY A 101 -21.67 -15.83 26.37
N ILE A 102 -21.36 -16.83 27.20
CA ILE A 102 -20.11 -17.60 27.13
C ILE A 102 -19.97 -18.27 25.75
N ILE A 103 -21.02 -18.96 25.29
CA ILE A 103 -21.02 -19.66 23.99
C ILE A 103 -20.81 -18.66 22.84
N ILE A 104 -21.52 -17.53 22.83
CA ILE A 104 -21.36 -16.51 21.77
C ILE A 104 -19.92 -15.98 21.76
N CYS A 105 -19.35 -15.65 22.92
CA CYS A 105 -17.96 -15.20 23.01
C CYS A 105 -16.97 -16.26 22.50
N ASP A 106 -17.18 -17.53 22.83
CA ASP A 106 -16.32 -18.62 22.34
C ASP A 106 -16.35 -18.75 20.82
N TRP A 107 -17.53 -18.70 20.20
CA TRP A 107 -17.64 -18.79 18.74
C TRP A 107 -16.97 -17.62 18.03
N VAL A 108 -17.02 -16.41 18.60
CA VAL A 108 -16.27 -15.26 18.10
C VAL A 108 -14.76 -15.50 18.19
N ILE A 109 -14.28 -16.07 19.30
CA ILE A 109 -12.86 -16.40 19.49
C ILE A 109 -12.42 -17.48 18.48
N PHE A 110 -13.19 -18.57 18.32
CA PHE A 110 -12.89 -19.62 17.34
C PHE A 110 -12.80 -19.08 15.91
N PHE A 111 -13.77 -18.25 15.51
CA PHE A 111 -13.75 -17.62 14.19
C PHE A 111 -12.52 -16.72 14.03
N SER A 112 -12.20 -15.91 15.04
CA SER A 112 -10.99 -15.07 15.03
C SER A 112 -9.71 -15.89 14.91
N VAL A 113 -9.59 -17.00 15.63
CA VAL A 113 -8.40 -17.88 15.58
C VAL A 113 -8.27 -18.54 14.21
N LEU A 114 -9.38 -19.02 13.62
CA LEU A 114 -9.37 -19.61 12.28
C LEU A 114 -8.95 -18.60 11.21
N VAL A 115 -9.49 -17.37 11.26
CA VAL A 115 -9.11 -16.29 10.34
C VAL A 115 -7.64 -15.92 10.52
N THR A 116 -7.18 -15.78 11.77
CA THR A 116 -5.78 -15.43 12.05
C THR A 116 -4.82 -16.53 11.61
N ALA A 117 -5.14 -17.80 11.89
CA ALA A 117 -4.36 -18.94 11.42
C ALA A 117 -4.33 -18.98 9.88
N TRP A 118 -5.47 -18.76 9.21
CA TRP A 118 -5.52 -18.67 7.74
C TRP A 118 -4.65 -17.54 7.20
N CYS A 119 -4.65 -16.37 7.84
CA CYS A 119 -3.86 -15.21 7.41
C CYS A 119 -2.35 -15.35 7.67
N VAL A 120 -1.95 -16.06 8.72
CA VAL A 120 -0.55 -16.13 9.19
C VAL A 120 0.14 -17.44 8.80
N PHE A 121 -0.61 -18.51 8.49
CA PHE A 121 -0.04 -19.82 8.23
C PHE A 121 0.81 -19.84 6.95
N ASP A 122 2.11 -20.10 7.13
CA ASP A 122 3.05 -20.23 6.03
C ASP A 122 3.05 -21.64 5.42
N THR A 123 2.40 -21.78 4.27
CA THR A 123 2.40 -23.03 3.49
C THR A 123 3.78 -23.40 2.94
N ALA A 124 4.73 -22.45 2.84
CA ALA A 124 6.07 -22.65 2.30
C ALA A 124 7.08 -23.19 3.32
N GLY A 125 6.77 -23.15 4.62
CA GLY A 125 7.68 -23.62 5.69
C GLY A 125 8.12 -25.08 5.52
N ARG A 126 7.26 -25.94 4.95
CA ARG A 126 7.57 -27.36 4.68
C ARG A 126 8.65 -27.53 3.60
N ASN A 127 8.72 -26.62 2.63
CA ASN A 127 9.72 -26.62 1.56
C ASN A 127 11.04 -25.98 2.03
N TRP A 128 10.98 -24.98 2.92
CA TRP A 128 12.15 -24.40 3.57
C TRP A 128 12.92 -25.42 4.44
N VAL A 129 12.22 -26.26 5.21
CA VAL A 129 12.88 -27.32 6.01
C VAL A 129 13.62 -28.31 5.10
N LYS A 130 13.04 -28.65 3.94
CA LYS A 130 13.70 -29.50 2.93
C LYS A 130 14.94 -28.82 2.34
N LEU A 131 14.86 -27.53 2.03
CA LEU A 131 16.00 -26.73 1.54
C LEU A 131 17.12 -26.67 2.58
N LYS A 132 16.81 -26.39 3.85
CA LYS A 132 17.79 -26.28 4.94
C LYS A 132 18.46 -27.62 5.23
N ARG A 133 17.72 -28.73 5.12
CA ARG A 133 18.27 -30.10 5.20
C ARG A 133 19.22 -30.38 4.03
N CYS A 134 18.85 -29.97 2.81
CA CYS A 134 19.70 -30.09 1.63
C CYS A 134 20.98 -29.22 1.73
N LYS A 135 20.87 -27.95 2.17
CA LYS A 135 22.02 -27.07 2.48
C LYS A 135 22.95 -27.66 3.56
N ARG A 136 22.39 -28.30 4.61
CA ARG A 136 23.17 -28.97 5.66
C ARG A 136 23.87 -30.24 5.19
N GLU A 137 23.25 -31.02 4.30
CA GLU A 137 23.87 -32.20 3.68
C GLU A 137 25.03 -31.81 2.74
N ILE A 138 24.93 -30.67 2.05
CA ILE A 138 26.00 -30.12 1.19
C ILE A 138 27.23 -29.69 1.99
N LYS A 139 27.04 -29.12 3.18
CA LYS A 139 28.16 -28.76 4.08
C LYS A 139 28.98 -29.99 4.53
N ARG A 140 28.51 -31.20 4.22
CA ARG A 140 29.17 -32.49 4.49
C ARG A 140 29.73 -33.19 3.24
N THR A 141 29.33 -32.82 2.01
CA THR A 141 29.70 -33.57 0.79
C THR A 141 29.76 -32.68 -0.46
N ASP A 142 30.93 -32.60 -1.11
CA ASP A 142 31.25 -31.68 -2.22
C ASP A 142 30.74 -32.08 -3.62
N THR A 143 29.89 -33.10 -3.78
CA THR A 143 29.76 -33.80 -5.09
C THR A 143 28.40 -33.84 -5.78
N HIS A 144 27.43 -32.95 -5.50
CA HIS A 144 26.20 -32.89 -6.34
C HIS A 144 25.65 -31.48 -6.60
N VAL A 145 26.03 -30.90 -7.74
CA VAL A 145 25.65 -29.54 -8.22
C VAL A 145 24.30 -29.51 -8.99
N TRP A 146 23.83 -30.65 -9.51
CA TRP A 146 22.65 -30.70 -10.41
C TRP A 146 21.30 -30.83 -9.70
N ARG A 147 21.22 -31.64 -8.63
CA ARG A 147 20.00 -31.78 -7.79
C ARG A 147 19.66 -30.48 -7.06
N THR A 148 20.67 -29.65 -6.79
CA THR A 148 20.59 -28.36 -6.10
C THR A 148 19.90 -27.30 -6.95
N LYS A 149 20.25 -27.15 -8.23
CA LYS A 149 19.55 -26.20 -9.12
C LYS A 149 18.07 -26.53 -9.28
N LEU A 150 17.73 -27.82 -9.41
CA LEU A 150 16.34 -28.25 -9.54
C LEU A 150 15.55 -28.05 -8.24
N ASN A 151 16.10 -28.44 -7.09
CA ASN A 151 15.45 -28.23 -5.80
C ASN A 151 15.35 -26.75 -5.44
N GLN A 152 16.37 -25.94 -5.75
CA GLN A 152 16.38 -24.50 -5.55
C GLN A 152 15.32 -23.81 -6.43
N ARG A 153 15.17 -24.23 -7.70
CA ARG A 153 14.07 -23.78 -8.58
C ARG A 153 12.68 -24.17 -8.05
N LEU A 154 12.48 -25.43 -7.66
CA LEU A 154 11.20 -25.89 -7.09
C LEU A 154 10.85 -25.20 -5.76
N THR A 155 11.87 -24.79 -5.00
CA THR A 155 11.67 -24.03 -3.77
C THR A 155 11.36 -22.55 -4.07
N MET A 156 12.01 -21.97 -5.08
CA MET A 156 11.67 -20.65 -5.64
C MET A 156 10.23 -20.62 -6.11
N GLU A 157 9.80 -21.57 -6.96
CA GLU A 157 8.43 -21.66 -7.45
C GLU A 157 7.40 -21.78 -6.30
N ALA A 158 7.72 -22.53 -5.25
CA ALA A 158 6.82 -22.66 -4.09
C ALA A 158 6.80 -21.42 -3.18
N TYR A 159 7.92 -20.69 -3.07
CA TYR A 159 8.01 -19.45 -2.29
C TYR A 159 7.36 -18.29 -3.06
N GLU A 160 7.58 -18.23 -4.37
CA GLU A 160 6.90 -17.35 -5.32
C GLU A 160 5.39 -17.55 -5.24
N ALA A 161 4.88 -18.78 -5.28
CA ALA A 161 3.46 -19.07 -5.14
C ALA A 161 2.88 -18.65 -3.76
N SER A 162 3.67 -18.75 -2.68
CA SER A 162 3.24 -18.32 -1.34
C SER A 162 3.17 -16.80 -1.22
N TRP A 163 4.18 -16.09 -1.74
CA TRP A 163 4.18 -14.62 -1.81
C TRP A 163 3.09 -14.10 -2.76
N GLU A 164 2.89 -14.74 -3.90
CA GLU A 164 1.82 -14.43 -4.82
C GLU A 164 0.45 -14.56 -4.14
N HIS A 165 0.20 -15.63 -3.37
CA HIS A 165 -1.04 -15.81 -2.61
C HIS A 165 -1.22 -14.73 -1.53
N ARG A 166 -0.15 -14.36 -0.81
CA ARG A 166 -0.18 -13.30 0.22
C ARG A 166 -0.39 -11.92 -0.38
N CYS A 167 0.27 -11.60 -1.48
CA CYS A 167 0.08 -10.35 -2.22
C CYS A 167 -1.35 -10.27 -2.76
N LYS A 168 -1.89 -11.36 -3.33
CA LYS A 168 -3.30 -11.46 -3.77
C LYS A 168 -4.29 -11.30 -2.63
N LEU A 169 -3.99 -11.80 -1.41
CA LEU A 169 -4.86 -11.68 -0.24
C LEU A 169 -4.78 -10.29 0.41
N LEU A 170 -3.60 -9.67 0.51
CA LEU A 170 -3.44 -8.28 0.94
C LEU A 170 -4.08 -7.29 -0.04
N CYS A 171 -4.21 -7.69 -1.32
CA CYS A 171 -4.78 -6.88 -2.39
C CYS A 171 -6.13 -7.43 -2.90
N CYS A 172 -6.84 -8.25 -2.12
CA CYS A 172 -8.05 -8.99 -2.57
C CYS A 172 -9.26 -8.11 -2.94
N CYS A 173 -9.17 -6.80 -2.71
CA CYS A 173 -10.16 -5.82 -3.18
C CYS A 173 -9.88 -5.29 -4.60
N ALA A 174 -8.76 -5.68 -5.22
CA ALA A 174 -8.40 -5.32 -6.59
C ALA A 174 -8.54 -6.57 -7.49
N GLY A 175 -9.54 -6.57 -8.37
CA GLY A 175 -9.80 -7.68 -9.30
C GLY A 175 -8.56 -8.04 -10.11
N VAL A 176 -8.13 -9.30 -10.03
CA VAL A 176 -6.94 -9.82 -10.71
C VAL A 176 -7.32 -10.31 -12.12
N GLN A 177 -6.59 -9.89 -13.15
CA GLN A 177 -6.70 -10.36 -14.55
C GLN A 177 -5.40 -11.08 -14.99
N ASP A 178 -5.48 -11.98 -15.97
CA ASP A 178 -4.42 -12.94 -16.34
C ASP A 178 -3.06 -12.34 -16.77
N ASN A 179 -3.01 -11.09 -17.24
CA ASN A 179 -1.74 -10.42 -17.64
C ASN A 179 -0.84 -10.03 -16.45
N GLN A 180 -1.22 -10.40 -15.22
CA GLN A 180 -0.56 -9.98 -13.98
C GLN A 180 0.42 -11.02 -13.42
N GLN A 181 0.43 -12.26 -13.93
CA GLN A 181 1.27 -13.35 -13.38
C GLN A 181 2.78 -13.06 -13.50
N HIS A 182 3.22 -12.45 -14.60
CA HIS A 182 4.64 -12.14 -14.82
C HIS A 182 5.20 -11.07 -13.87
N ALA A 183 4.43 -10.03 -13.57
CA ALA A 183 4.85 -8.98 -12.65
C ALA A 183 4.96 -9.49 -11.19
N PHE A 184 4.05 -10.38 -10.77
CA PHE A 184 4.16 -11.04 -9.47
C PHE A 184 5.41 -11.93 -9.37
N GLN A 185 5.78 -12.63 -10.45
CA GLN A 185 6.99 -13.46 -10.48
C GLN A 185 8.26 -12.61 -10.33
N GLU A 186 8.37 -11.46 -11.01
CA GLU A 186 9.54 -10.58 -10.87
C GLU A 186 9.69 -10.02 -9.45
N ILE A 187 8.60 -9.60 -8.81
CA ILE A 187 8.61 -9.07 -7.44
C ILE A 187 8.90 -10.16 -6.42
N ALA A 188 8.26 -11.32 -6.56
CA ALA A 188 8.53 -12.45 -5.69
C ALA A 188 9.98 -12.92 -5.82
N ARG A 189 10.57 -12.83 -7.02
CA ARG A 189 12.01 -13.06 -7.23
C ARG A 189 12.87 -12.02 -6.52
N LEU A 190 12.57 -10.72 -6.64
CA LEU A 190 13.31 -9.66 -5.94
C LEU A 190 13.25 -9.81 -4.41
N LEU A 191 12.06 -9.99 -3.85
CA LEU A 191 11.86 -10.18 -2.42
C LEU A 191 12.49 -11.48 -1.92
N SER A 192 12.40 -12.56 -2.70
CA SER A 192 13.03 -13.82 -2.34
C SER A 192 14.55 -13.73 -2.41
N GLU A 193 15.15 -13.08 -3.40
CA GLU A 193 16.60 -12.85 -3.47
C GLU A 193 17.12 -12.04 -2.26
N PHE A 194 16.37 -11.03 -1.81
CA PHE A 194 16.77 -10.17 -0.68
C PHE A 194 16.63 -10.87 0.69
N PHE A 195 15.64 -11.75 0.84
CA PHE A 195 15.29 -12.38 2.12
C PHE A 195 15.51 -13.90 2.18
N ILE A 196 16.21 -14.49 1.19
CA ILE A 196 16.37 -15.95 1.02
C ILE A 196 16.94 -16.69 2.24
N ASP A 197 17.74 -16.00 3.06
CA ASP A 197 18.45 -16.58 4.20
C ASP A 197 17.80 -16.25 5.56
N VAL A 198 16.67 -15.52 5.58
CA VAL A 198 15.99 -15.10 6.81
C VAL A 198 14.54 -15.57 6.80
N ASP A 199 14.16 -16.29 7.85
CA ASP A 199 12.77 -16.72 8.09
C ASP A 199 11.99 -15.50 8.63
N LEU A 200 11.49 -14.65 7.72
CA LEU A 200 10.81 -13.38 8.07
C LEU A 200 9.30 -13.51 7.92
N VAL A 201 8.60 -13.17 9.00
CA VAL A 201 7.16 -12.93 9.01
C VAL A 201 6.93 -11.40 8.96
N PRO A 202 5.78 -10.88 8.47
CA PRO A 202 5.55 -9.43 8.40
C PRO A 202 5.79 -8.66 9.71
N SER A 203 5.55 -9.30 10.87
CA SER A 203 5.89 -8.74 12.18
C SER A 203 7.37 -8.45 12.37
N ASP A 204 8.25 -9.29 11.81
CA ASP A 204 9.71 -9.12 11.91
C ASP A 204 10.18 -7.94 11.05
N VAL A 205 9.54 -7.72 9.90
CA VAL A 205 9.77 -6.54 9.06
C VAL A 205 9.39 -5.27 9.81
N VAL A 206 8.21 -5.24 10.44
CA VAL A 206 7.76 -4.10 11.26
C VAL A 206 8.72 -3.85 12.42
N ALA A 207 9.11 -4.90 13.17
CA ALA A 207 10.06 -4.78 14.26
C ALA A 207 11.43 -4.26 13.76
N GLY A 208 11.90 -4.76 12.61
CA GLY A 208 13.11 -4.30 11.93
C GLY A 208 13.05 -2.81 11.58
N LEU A 209 11.93 -2.32 11.02
CA LEU A 209 11.75 -0.91 10.70
C LEU A 209 11.75 -0.02 11.95
N VAL A 210 11.14 -0.47 13.05
CA VAL A 210 11.14 0.24 14.35
C VAL A 210 12.56 0.32 14.92
N LEU A 211 13.29 -0.80 14.93
CA LEU A 211 14.67 -0.85 15.41
C LEU A 211 15.61 -0.02 14.54
N LEU A 212 15.47 -0.10 13.22
CA LEU A 212 16.21 0.73 12.26
C LEU A 212 15.95 2.22 12.53
N ARG A 213 14.70 2.60 12.78
CA ARG A 213 14.34 3.97 13.11
C ARG A 213 15.00 4.44 14.41
N GLN A 214 15.01 3.60 15.44
CA GLN A 214 15.67 3.88 16.71
C GLN A 214 17.18 4.07 16.50
N GLN A 215 17.82 3.17 15.77
CA GLN A 215 19.24 3.25 15.43
C GLN A 215 19.58 4.52 14.65
N GLN A 216 18.80 4.86 13.62
CA GLN A 216 18.95 6.10 12.85
C GLN A 216 18.78 7.34 13.72
N LYS A 217 17.89 7.32 14.72
CA LYS A 217 17.73 8.45 15.67
C LYS A 217 18.96 8.58 16.55
N HIS A 218 19.46 7.47 17.09
CA HIS A 218 20.64 7.43 17.93
C HIS A 218 21.90 7.90 17.17
N GLN A 219 22.14 7.38 15.96
CA GLN A 219 23.27 7.81 15.11
C GLN A 219 23.22 9.31 14.81
N ARG A 220 22.05 9.87 14.49
CA ARG A 220 21.90 11.31 14.25
C ARG A 220 22.22 12.15 15.49
N GLN A 221 21.81 11.71 16.67
CA GLN A 221 22.14 12.39 17.93
C GLN A 221 23.66 12.35 18.18
N MET A 222 24.32 11.22 17.91
CA MET A 222 25.77 11.10 18.00
C MET A 222 26.49 12.06 17.03
N ILE A 223 26.04 12.13 15.77
CA ILE A 223 26.63 13.01 14.75
C ILE A 223 26.51 14.49 15.15
N VAL A 224 25.36 14.91 15.68
CA VAL A 224 25.14 16.28 16.16
C VAL A 224 25.92 16.58 17.44
N GLY A 225 26.10 15.58 18.31
CA GLY A 225 26.91 15.72 19.53
C GLY A 225 28.42 15.76 19.29
N GLN A 226 28.89 15.36 18.09
CA GLN A 226 30.30 15.45 17.71
C GLN A 226 30.65 16.89 17.31
N HIS A 227 31.37 17.60 18.17
CA HIS A 227 31.88 18.97 17.90
C HIS A 227 32.82 19.09 16.69
N SER A 228 33.27 17.98 16.10
CA SER A 228 34.09 17.96 14.89
C SER A 228 33.30 18.06 13.58
N ASN A 229 31.98 17.84 13.62
CA ASN A 229 31.16 17.77 12.41
C ASN A 229 30.45 19.10 12.15
N ASP A 230 30.44 19.54 10.89
CA ASP A 230 29.71 20.72 10.42
C ASP A 230 28.17 20.54 10.41
N THR A 231 27.63 19.52 11.08
CA THR A 231 26.20 19.21 11.08
C THR A 231 25.54 19.73 12.35
N TYR A 232 24.78 20.82 12.23
CA TYR A 232 24.08 21.45 13.35
C TYR A 232 22.88 20.65 13.84
N GLN A 233 22.11 20.08 12.90
CA GLN A 233 20.91 19.31 13.18
C GLN A 233 20.48 18.51 11.96
N PHE A 234 19.53 17.60 12.11
CA PHE A 234 18.90 16.88 10.99
C PHE A 234 17.45 17.35 10.80
N LEU A 235 17.13 17.92 9.65
CA LEU A 235 15.76 18.22 9.25
C LEU A 235 15.29 17.14 8.29
N SER A 236 14.25 16.41 8.68
CA SER A 236 13.64 15.37 7.82
C SER A 236 14.63 14.29 7.33
N GLY A 237 15.69 14.02 8.11
CA GLY A 237 16.71 13.05 7.75
C GLY A 237 17.89 13.63 6.96
N VAL A 238 17.81 14.88 6.50
CA VAL A 238 18.89 15.58 5.81
C VAL A 238 19.73 16.38 6.83
N PRO A 239 21.06 16.29 6.80
CA PRO A 239 21.92 17.09 7.68
C PRO A 239 21.88 18.57 7.27
N ILE A 240 21.66 19.44 8.26
CA ILE A 240 21.80 20.89 8.13
C ILE A 240 23.23 21.26 8.47
N ASN A 241 23.91 21.87 7.51
CA ASN A 241 25.30 22.32 7.59
C ASN A 241 25.43 23.75 7.03
N PRO A 242 26.61 24.40 7.10
CA PRO A 242 26.80 25.76 6.59
C PRO A 242 26.48 25.95 5.10
N ARG A 243 26.47 24.86 4.31
CA ARG A 243 26.16 24.89 2.87
C ARG A 243 24.67 24.72 2.59
N THR A 244 23.87 24.36 3.58
CA THR A 244 22.42 24.19 3.44
C THR A 244 21.77 25.53 3.13
N LYS A 245 21.10 25.61 1.97
CA LYS A 245 20.33 26.79 1.57
C LYS A 245 18.87 26.60 1.95
N PHE A 246 18.34 27.51 2.75
CA PHE A 246 16.91 27.56 3.05
C PHE A 246 16.20 28.46 2.05
N VAL A 247 15.00 28.05 1.63
CA VAL A 247 14.14 28.84 0.75
C VAL A 247 13.66 30.07 1.53
N GLN A 248 14.01 31.26 1.06
CA GLN A 248 13.62 32.53 1.69
C GLN A 248 12.26 32.98 1.16
N LEU A 249 11.18 32.51 1.79
CA LEU A 249 9.80 32.88 1.43
C LEU A 249 9.47 34.37 1.66
N SER A 250 10.38 35.13 2.29
CA SER A 250 10.29 36.59 2.41
C SER A 250 10.51 37.31 1.08
N ARG A 251 11.20 36.69 0.12
CA ARG A 251 11.40 37.27 -1.21
C ARG A 251 10.16 37.03 -2.07
N PRO A 252 9.59 38.08 -2.71
CA PRO A 252 8.34 37.96 -3.46
C PRO A 252 8.46 36.98 -4.64
N GLU A 253 9.58 37.01 -5.38
CA GLU A 253 9.86 36.11 -6.51
C GLU A 253 9.83 34.61 -6.09
N ILE A 254 10.45 34.30 -4.95
CA ILE A 254 10.51 32.92 -4.43
C ILE A 254 9.15 32.48 -3.90
N LEU A 255 8.43 33.40 -3.24
CA LEU A 255 7.07 33.13 -2.76
C LEU A 255 6.12 32.85 -3.93
N GLU A 256 6.28 33.52 -5.06
CA GLU A 256 5.49 33.29 -6.26
C GLU A 256 5.76 31.91 -6.86
N GLN A 257 7.03 31.52 -7.01
CA GLN A 257 7.42 30.16 -7.42
C GLN A 257 6.85 29.08 -6.48
N PHE A 258 6.88 29.33 -5.17
CA PHE A 258 6.29 28.41 -4.20
C PHE A 258 4.78 28.30 -4.35
N LYS A 259 4.08 29.44 -4.54
CA LYS A 259 2.64 29.47 -4.79
C LYS A 259 2.28 28.71 -6.07
N GLU A 260 3.11 28.79 -7.09
CA GLU A 260 2.94 28.05 -8.34
C GLU A 260 3.06 26.54 -8.14
N VAL A 261 4.06 26.07 -7.38
CA VAL A 261 4.18 24.65 -6.99
C VAL A 261 2.93 24.18 -6.23
N VAL A 262 2.44 24.97 -5.27
CA VAL A 262 1.20 24.66 -4.52
C VAL A 262 -0.02 24.66 -5.43
N TYR A 263 -0.04 25.51 -6.46
CA TYR A 263 -1.13 25.61 -7.41
C TYR A 263 -1.24 24.31 -8.24
N TYR A 264 -0.13 23.84 -8.83
CA TYR A 264 -0.14 22.62 -9.66
C TYR A 264 -0.24 21.32 -8.84
N MET A 265 0.04 21.34 -7.54
CA MET A 265 -0.27 20.22 -6.63
C MET A 265 -1.78 19.90 -6.62
N ARG A 266 -2.64 20.90 -6.78
CA ARG A 266 -4.10 20.71 -6.79
C ARG A 266 -4.54 19.87 -7.99
N TYR A 267 -3.88 20.02 -9.14
CA TYR A 267 -4.09 19.17 -10.31
C TYR A 267 -3.65 17.72 -10.01
N ALA A 268 -2.45 17.53 -9.48
CA ALA A 268 -1.94 16.21 -9.12
C ALA A 268 -2.87 15.47 -8.13
N LEU A 269 -3.46 16.18 -7.18
CA LEU A 269 -4.49 15.63 -6.29
C LEU A 269 -5.79 15.29 -7.04
N ALA A 270 -6.27 16.17 -7.92
CA ALA A 270 -7.52 15.92 -8.68
C ALA A 270 -7.47 14.65 -9.55
N ALA A 271 -6.28 14.23 -9.99
CA ALA A 271 -6.09 12.98 -10.76
C ALA A 271 -6.60 11.74 -10.04
N TYR A 272 -6.68 11.77 -8.70
CA TYR A 272 -7.14 10.65 -7.89
C TYR A 272 -8.66 10.45 -7.93
N GLY A 273 -9.45 11.38 -8.48
CA GLY A 273 -10.89 11.21 -8.67
C GLY A 273 -11.69 11.14 -7.36
N TRP A 274 -12.76 10.33 -7.35
CA TRP A 274 -13.71 10.26 -6.23
C TRP A 274 -13.14 9.71 -4.91
N PRO A 275 -12.20 8.73 -4.87
CA PRO A 275 -11.67 8.23 -3.61
C PRO A 275 -11.01 9.34 -2.79
N LEU A 276 -10.20 10.19 -3.43
CA LEU A 276 -9.58 11.33 -2.75
C LEU A 276 -10.62 12.39 -2.37
N TYR A 277 -11.62 12.63 -3.21
CA TYR A 277 -12.70 13.57 -2.89
C TYR A 277 -13.43 13.17 -1.60
N ILE A 278 -13.78 11.90 -1.45
CA ILE A 278 -14.44 11.39 -0.24
C ILE A 278 -13.49 11.43 0.96
N TYR A 279 -12.22 11.05 0.78
CA TYR A 279 -11.21 11.10 1.84
C TYR A 279 -11.04 12.52 2.41
N THR A 280 -11.07 13.54 1.55
CA THR A 280 -10.93 14.95 1.96
C THR A 280 -12.22 15.58 2.50
N HIS A 281 -13.37 14.93 2.35
CA HIS A 281 -14.68 15.41 2.80
C HIS A 281 -15.41 14.35 3.64
N PRO A 282 -14.91 14.04 4.85
CA PRO A 282 -15.49 12.99 5.70
C PRO A 282 -16.96 13.30 6.05
N GLY A 283 -17.78 12.25 6.08
CA GLY A 283 -19.20 12.32 6.43
C GLY A 283 -20.14 12.72 5.27
N ALA A 284 -19.84 13.80 4.55
CA ALA A 284 -20.74 14.34 3.51
C ALA A 284 -20.24 14.19 2.07
N GLY A 285 -18.99 13.80 1.84
CA GLY A 285 -18.36 13.75 0.51
C GLY A 285 -19.12 12.88 -0.49
N ALA A 286 -19.57 11.69 -0.08
CA ALA A 286 -20.36 10.80 -0.94
C ALA A 286 -21.68 11.44 -1.37
N CYS A 287 -22.45 12.01 -0.42
CA CYS A 287 -23.73 12.66 -0.70
C CYS A 287 -23.59 13.92 -1.56
N GLN A 288 -22.50 14.67 -1.38
CA GLN A 288 -22.20 15.83 -2.21
C GLN A 288 -21.84 15.41 -3.64
N LEU A 289 -21.03 14.37 -3.78
CA LEU A 289 -20.57 13.89 -5.08
C LEU A 289 -21.70 13.26 -5.91
N LEU A 290 -22.64 12.54 -5.27
CA LEU A 290 -23.79 11.91 -5.93
C LEU A 290 -24.64 12.89 -6.76
N LYS A 291 -24.64 14.20 -6.42
CA LYS A 291 -25.35 15.23 -7.19
C LYS A 291 -24.71 15.54 -8.55
N PHE A 292 -23.44 15.16 -8.71
CA PHE A 292 -22.61 15.42 -9.90
C PHE A 292 -22.29 14.14 -10.67
N CYS A 293 -22.65 12.97 -10.14
CA CYS A 293 -22.53 11.70 -10.85
C CYS A 293 -23.61 11.57 -11.94
N SER A 294 -23.21 11.19 -13.14
CA SER A 294 -24.10 10.92 -14.26
C SER A 294 -24.60 9.48 -14.18
N CYS A 295 -25.62 9.19 -13.37
CA CYS A 295 -26.10 7.82 -13.19
C CYS A 295 -26.86 7.30 -14.42
N CYS A 296 -26.40 6.19 -15.02
CA CYS A 296 -27.08 5.50 -16.12
C CYS A 296 -28.51 5.00 -15.80
N CYS A 297 -28.87 4.86 -14.51
CA CYS A 297 -30.17 4.31 -14.09
C CYS A 297 -31.28 5.37 -13.95
N CYS A 298 -30.98 6.66 -14.14
CA CYS A 298 -31.96 7.74 -14.03
C CYS A 298 -31.90 8.65 -15.27
N GLN A 299 -32.88 8.54 -16.17
CA GLN A 299 -33.01 9.41 -17.36
C GLN A 299 -33.06 10.91 -17.02
N CYS A 300 -33.43 11.26 -15.78
CA CYS A 300 -33.48 12.63 -15.26
C CYS A 300 -32.09 13.20 -14.87
N CYS A 301 -31.03 12.37 -14.84
CA CYS A 301 -29.69 12.74 -14.38
C CYS A 301 -28.65 12.80 -15.52
N ARG A 302 -29.04 12.60 -16.78
CA ARG A 302 -28.17 12.88 -17.93
C ARG A 302 -27.99 14.38 -18.09
N LYS A 303 -27.03 14.97 -17.38
CA LYS A 303 -26.45 16.24 -17.81
C LYS A 303 -25.50 15.93 -18.96
N HIS A 304 -26.01 16.13 -20.17
CA HIS A 304 -25.22 16.14 -21.39
C HIS A 304 -24.73 17.58 -21.59
N ASP A 305 -23.40 17.75 -21.53
CA ASP A 305 -22.58 18.77 -22.22
C ASP A 305 -21.27 18.96 -21.47
N ASP A 306 -20.52 17.87 -21.34
CA ASP A 306 -19.09 18.00 -21.05
C ASP A 306 -18.35 17.54 -22.30
N GLU A 307 -17.70 18.49 -22.97
CA GLU A 307 -16.84 18.31 -24.15
C GLU A 307 -15.57 17.48 -23.86
N CYS A 308 -15.54 16.80 -22.72
CA CYS A 308 -14.44 15.97 -22.26
C CYS A 308 -14.50 14.59 -22.92
N THR A 309 -13.49 14.26 -23.71
CA THR A 309 -13.28 12.90 -24.20
C THR A 309 -12.90 12.00 -23.01
N LEU A 310 -13.77 11.07 -22.64
CA LEU A 310 -13.63 10.23 -21.45
C LEU A 310 -13.39 8.76 -21.84
N GLU A 311 -12.27 8.21 -21.40
CA GLU A 311 -11.96 6.78 -21.53
C GLU A 311 -12.04 6.08 -20.16
N HIS A 312 -12.73 4.93 -20.13
CA HIS A 312 -12.73 3.98 -19.01
C HIS A 312 -13.10 4.53 -17.61
N ASP A 313 -14.20 5.28 -17.48
CA ASP A 313 -14.81 5.57 -16.17
C ASP A 313 -15.90 4.54 -15.80
N ASN A 314 -16.37 4.57 -14.55
CA ASN A 314 -17.52 3.80 -14.10
C ASN A 314 -18.83 4.32 -14.72
N CYS A 315 -19.89 3.51 -14.64
CA CYS A 315 -21.21 3.82 -15.21
C CYS A 315 -21.88 5.10 -14.67
N CYS A 316 -21.35 5.67 -13.59
CA CYS A 316 -21.84 6.90 -12.97
C CYS A 316 -20.90 8.09 -13.19
N GLN A 317 -19.82 7.91 -13.97
CA GLN A 317 -18.75 8.89 -14.19
C GLN A 317 -18.18 9.47 -12.88
N CYS A 318 -18.11 8.66 -11.81
CA CYS A 318 -17.72 9.17 -10.50
C CYS A 318 -16.29 9.70 -10.49
N ASN A 319 -15.37 9.13 -11.28
CA ASN A 319 -14.00 9.61 -11.27
C ASN A 319 -13.90 10.99 -11.91
N LEU A 320 -14.56 11.21 -13.05
CA LEU A 320 -14.64 12.54 -13.67
C LEU A 320 -15.33 13.55 -12.75
N ALA A 321 -16.45 13.17 -12.12
CA ALA A 321 -17.15 14.03 -11.16
C ALA A 321 -16.24 14.40 -9.98
N GLY A 322 -15.51 13.43 -9.43
CA GLY A 322 -14.57 13.64 -8.32
C GLY A 322 -13.41 14.54 -8.71
N LEU A 323 -12.84 14.34 -9.90
CA LEU A 323 -11.79 15.18 -10.47
C LEU A 323 -12.26 16.63 -10.60
N LYS A 324 -13.37 16.87 -11.31
CA LYS A 324 -13.91 18.22 -11.53
C LYS A 324 -14.27 18.91 -10.23
N ARG A 325 -14.87 18.19 -9.29
CA ARG A 325 -15.23 18.75 -7.99
C ARG A 325 -14.01 19.06 -7.13
N THR A 326 -12.96 18.25 -7.22
CA THR A 326 -11.68 18.52 -6.55
C THR A 326 -11.05 19.80 -7.09
N LEU A 327 -10.97 19.96 -8.42
CA LEU A 327 -10.48 21.20 -9.06
C LEU A 327 -11.29 22.42 -8.60
N HIS A 328 -12.63 22.34 -8.70
CA HIS A 328 -13.52 23.42 -8.26
C HIS A 328 -13.33 23.78 -6.79
N ASN A 329 -13.22 22.80 -5.88
CA ASN A 329 -13.04 23.07 -4.45
C ASN A 329 -11.70 23.76 -4.14
N TYR A 330 -10.69 23.54 -4.96
CA TYR A 330 -9.40 24.24 -4.84
C TYR A 330 -9.37 25.60 -5.56
N GLY A 331 -10.53 26.10 -6.03
CA GLY A 331 -10.66 27.40 -6.69
C GLY A 331 -10.22 27.41 -8.15
N LEU A 332 -10.10 26.24 -8.79
CA LEU A 332 -9.78 26.10 -10.22
C LEU A 332 -11.07 26.01 -11.02
N SER A 333 -11.93 27.02 -10.89
CA SER A 333 -13.25 27.04 -11.56
C SER A 333 -13.17 27.40 -13.04
N ASN A 334 -12.12 28.11 -13.46
CA ASN A 334 -11.87 28.48 -14.86
C ASN A 334 -10.95 27.47 -15.55
N THR A 335 -11.18 26.19 -15.28
CA THR A 335 -10.42 25.06 -15.84
C THR A 335 -11.35 24.13 -16.58
N GLU A 336 -11.08 23.90 -17.86
CA GLU A 336 -11.81 22.96 -18.71
C GLU A 336 -11.04 21.64 -18.78
N VAL A 337 -11.67 20.51 -18.45
CA VAL A 337 -11.08 19.18 -18.63
C VAL A 337 -11.47 18.67 -20.01
N THR A 338 -10.50 18.52 -20.92
CA THR A 338 -10.74 18.13 -22.33
C THR A 338 -10.59 16.64 -22.56
N TYR A 339 -9.78 15.96 -21.76
CA TYR A 339 -9.60 14.51 -21.83
C TYR A 339 -9.34 13.94 -20.44
N ALA A 340 -9.89 12.75 -20.16
CA ALA A 340 -9.55 11.98 -18.99
C ALA A 340 -9.62 10.48 -19.28
N ASN A 341 -8.60 9.74 -18.82
CA ASN A 341 -8.59 8.28 -18.84
C ASN A 341 -8.42 7.74 -17.42
N PHE A 342 -9.36 6.88 -17.00
CA PHE A 342 -9.32 6.21 -15.70
C PHE A 342 -8.98 4.72 -15.78
N HIS A 343 -8.49 4.25 -16.93
CA HIS A 343 -7.93 2.92 -17.11
C HIS A 343 -6.57 2.77 -16.41
N SER A 344 -6.37 1.66 -15.70
CA SER A 344 -5.07 1.31 -15.09
C SER A 344 -4.72 -0.13 -15.41
N ALA A 345 -3.59 -0.31 -16.09
CA ALA A 345 -2.96 -1.60 -16.31
C ALA A 345 -1.45 -1.47 -16.03
N VAL A 346 -0.72 -2.58 -16.02
CA VAL A 346 0.74 -2.52 -15.83
C VAL A 346 1.33 -1.67 -16.96
N ASN A 347 2.07 -0.62 -16.58
CA ASN A 347 2.63 0.40 -17.47
C ASN A 347 1.62 1.31 -18.19
N GLU A 348 0.31 1.12 -18.00
CA GLU A 348 -0.72 2.02 -18.52
C GLU A 348 -1.29 2.86 -17.37
N THR A 349 -0.91 4.13 -17.34
CA THR A 349 -1.27 5.03 -16.23
C THR A 349 -2.46 5.92 -16.58
N CYS A 350 -3.31 6.20 -15.58
CA CYS A 350 -4.37 7.18 -15.71
C CYS A 350 -3.80 8.58 -15.82
N PHE A 351 -4.36 9.38 -16.72
CA PHE A 351 -4.01 10.79 -16.83
C PHE A 351 -5.21 11.60 -17.37
N PHE A 352 -5.13 12.91 -17.20
CA PHE A 352 -6.09 13.82 -17.80
C PHE A 352 -5.38 15.05 -18.38
N VAL A 353 -6.05 15.70 -19.33
CA VAL A 353 -5.64 16.96 -19.94
C VAL A 353 -6.67 18.02 -19.58
N ALA A 354 -6.20 19.17 -19.12
CA ALA A 354 -7.04 20.30 -18.78
C ALA A 354 -6.45 21.61 -19.31
N ILE A 355 -7.31 22.56 -19.64
CA ILE A 355 -6.96 23.92 -20.02
C ILE A 355 -7.23 24.81 -18.81
N ASP A 356 -6.19 25.49 -18.34
CA ASP A 356 -6.26 26.49 -17.29
C ASP A 356 -6.22 27.88 -17.93
N HIS A 357 -7.37 28.55 -17.99
CA HIS A 357 -7.49 29.88 -18.57
C HIS A 357 -6.96 30.98 -17.63
N ASP A 358 -6.90 30.74 -16.32
CA ASP A 358 -6.37 31.72 -15.36
C ASP A 358 -4.84 31.83 -15.44
N ARG A 359 -4.17 30.69 -15.69
CA ARG A 359 -2.71 30.63 -15.86
C ARG A 359 -2.25 30.61 -17.32
N LYS A 360 -3.18 30.56 -18.28
CA LYS A 360 -2.89 30.36 -19.71
C LYS A 360 -1.99 29.13 -19.94
N THR A 361 -2.38 27.99 -19.38
CA THR A 361 -1.60 26.74 -19.51
C THR A 361 -2.47 25.55 -19.85
N VAL A 362 -1.98 24.68 -20.73
CA VAL A 362 -2.47 23.31 -20.88
C VAL A 362 -1.73 22.44 -19.86
N VAL A 363 -2.48 21.71 -19.04
CA VAL A 363 -1.97 20.89 -17.95
C VAL A 363 -2.24 19.42 -18.24
N VAL A 364 -1.18 18.63 -18.41
CA VAL A 364 -1.24 17.17 -18.45
C VAL A 364 -0.93 16.64 -17.06
N THR A 365 -1.88 15.95 -16.44
CA THR A 365 -1.71 15.43 -15.09
C THR A 365 -1.78 13.93 -15.06
N ILE A 366 -0.74 13.30 -14.52
CA ILE A 366 -0.60 11.85 -14.41
C ILE A 366 -0.90 11.41 -12.98
N ARG A 367 -1.81 10.45 -12.84
CA ARG A 367 -2.22 9.91 -11.55
C ARG A 367 -1.11 9.06 -10.95
N GLY A 368 -0.93 9.14 -9.64
CA GLY A 368 -0.10 8.21 -8.91
C GLY A 368 -0.81 6.91 -8.56
N THR A 369 -0.16 6.13 -7.71
CA THR A 369 -0.57 4.80 -7.26
C THR A 369 -1.93 4.82 -6.58
N LEU A 370 -2.92 4.16 -7.20
CA LEU A 370 -4.26 3.91 -6.65
C LEU A 370 -4.73 2.47 -6.85
N SER A 371 -4.07 1.75 -7.74
CA SER A 371 -4.37 0.37 -8.09
C SER A 371 -3.18 -0.54 -7.78
N LEU A 372 -3.45 -1.85 -7.69
CA LEU A 372 -2.41 -2.85 -7.54
C LEU A 372 -1.43 -2.81 -8.73
N GLN A 373 -1.92 -2.49 -9.92
CA GLN A 373 -1.14 -2.40 -11.15
C GLN A 373 -0.12 -1.26 -11.06
N ASP A 374 -0.54 -0.12 -10.50
CA ASP A 374 0.37 0.99 -10.23
C ASP A 374 1.48 0.57 -9.25
N CYS A 375 1.16 -0.20 -8.20
CA CYS A 375 2.17 -0.75 -7.28
C CYS A 375 3.14 -1.72 -7.97
N LEU A 376 2.67 -2.50 -8.94
CA LEU A 376 3.53 -3.42 -9.70
C LEU A 376 4.52 -2.64 -10.56
N THR A 377 4.06 -1.60 -11.27
CA THR A 377 4.93 -0.69 -12.04
C THR A 377 5.94 0.04 -11.15
N ASP A 378 5.58 0.38 -9.90
CA ASP A 378 6.49 0.96 -8.91
C ASP A 378 7.60 -0.01 -8.45
N LEU A 379 7.35 -1.31 -8.48
CA LEU A 379 8.28 -2.33 -7.99
C LEU A 379 9.20 -2.89 -9.08
N THR A 380 9.00 -2.51 -10.33
CA THR A 380 9.86 -2.88 -11.47
C THR A 380 11.18 -2.10 -11.42
N ALA A 381 12.07 -2.44 -10.47
CA ALA A 381 13.30 -1.70 -10.15
C ALA A 381 14.44 -1.83 -11.19
N ASP A 382 14.09 -2.00 -12.47
CA ASP A 382 15.04 -2.09 -13.58
C ASP A 382 15.21 -0.73 -14.27
N ALA A 383 16.35 -0.53 -14.92
CA ALA A 383 16.67 0.70 -15.65
C ALA A 383 16.63 0.46 -17.16
N GLU A 384 15.97 1.34 -17.89
CA GLU A 384 15.88 1.28 -19.36
C GLU A 384 16.44 2.55 -20.00
N SER A 385 17.06 2.39 -21.18
CA SER A 385 17.63 3.52 -21.92
C SER A 385 16.55 4.29 -22.64
N PHE A 386 16.61 5.63 -22.60
CA PHE A 386 15.73 6.49 -23.41
C PHE A 386 15.86 6.22 -24.93
N ARG A 387 17.00 5.67 -25.36
CA ARG A 387 17.24 5.28 -26.75
C ARG A 387 16.40 4.10 -27.23
N ALA A 388 15.82 3.32 -26.33
CA ALA A 388 14.84 2.29 -26.71
C ALA A 388 13.63 2.88 -27.44
N PHE A 389 13.36 4.18 -27.22
CA PHE A 389 12.20 4.88 -27.79
C PHE A 389 12.58 5.94 -28.83
N SER A 390 13.76 6.56 -28.73
CA SER A 390 14.25 7.50 -29.74
C SER A 390 15.77 7.59 -29.75
N ASP A 391 16.37 7.44 -30.94
CA ASP A 391 17.82 7.55 -31.14
C ASP A 391 18.40 8.95 -30.91
N ASP A 392 17.54 9.96 -30.75
CA ASP A 392 17.94 11.34 -30.47
C ASP A 392 18.51 11.52 -29.06
N PHE A 393 18.25 10.57 -28.14
CA PHE A 393 18.71 10.68 -26.76
C PHE A 393 20.17 10.21 -26.58
N PRO A 394 20.93 10.82 -25.64
CA PRO A 394 22.28 10.36 -25.29
C PRO A 394 22.31 8.91 -24.77
N HIS A 395 23.42 8.21 -24.98
CA HIS A 395 23.59 6.81 -24.59
C HIS A 395 23.57 6.59 -23.06
N ASP A 396 23.93 7.59 -22.29
CA ASP A 396 24.02 7.55 -20.83
C ASP A 396 22.72 7.97 -20.12
N TRP A 397 21.64 8.16 -20.88
CA TRP A 397 20.33 8.50 -20.35
C TRP A 397 19.52 7.24 -20.09
N TYR A 398 19.25 7.01 -18.81
CA TYR A 398 18.44 5.90 -18.32
C TYR A 398 17.33 6.43 -17.42
N GLY A 399 16.19 5.76 -17.48
CA GLY A 399 15.04 5.97 -16.61
C GLY A 399 14.59 4.67 -15.97
N HIS A 400 13.79 4.75 -14.92
CA HIS A 400 13.10 3.59 -14.35
C HIS A 400 12.18 2.95 -15.40
N ARG A 401 12.38 1.66 -15.72
CA ARG A 401 11.73 0.95 -16.83
C ARG A 401 10.22 1.14 -16.86
N GLY A 402 9.53 0.77 -15.77
CA GLY A 402 8.06 0.87 -15.73
C GLY A 402 7.50 2.30 -15.91
N MET A 403 8.19 3.32 -15.39
CA MET A 403 7.75 4.72 -15.52
C MET A 403 8.11 5.31 -16.88
N LEU A 404 9.18 4.83 -17.50
CA LEU A 404 9.54 5.17 -18.88
C LEU A 404 8.52 4.59 -19.85
N GLU A 405 8.15 3.31 -19.71
CA GLU A 405 7.09 2.66 -20.48
C GLU A 405 5.75 3.38 -20.29
N SER A 406 5.39 3.77 -19.05
CA SER A 406 4.19 4.58 -18.79
C SER A 406 4.24 5.97 -19.42
N ALA A 407 5.41 6.63 -19.44
CA ALA A 407 5.54 7.94 -20.07
C ALA A 407 5.37 7.83 -21.59
N VAL A 408 5.90 6.77 -22.19
CA VAL A 408 5.75 6.48 -23.62
C VAL A 408 4.30 6.17 -23.96
N TYR A 409 3.59 5.40 -23.13
CA TYR A 409 2.15 5.17 -23.28
C TYR A 409 1.36 6.50 -23.32
N VAL A 410 1.60 7.38 -22.34
CA VAL A 410 0.92 8.69 -22.28
C VAL A 410 1.28 9.53 -23.49
N LYS A 411 2.56 9.58 -23.90
CA LYS A 411 3.01 10.29 -25.10
C LYS A 411 2.27 9.81 -26.35
N ASN A 412 2.22 8.51 -26.58
CA ASN A 412 1.56 7.93 -27.75
C ASN A 412 0.07 8.28 -27.76
N LYS A 413 -0.61 8.19 -26.60
CA LYS A 413 -2.01 8.62 -26.48
C LYS A 413 -2.22 10.11 -26.77
N LEU A 414 -1.33 10.99 -26.28
CA LEU A 414 -1.39 12.42 -26.57
C LEU A 414 -1.24 12.71 -28.07
N GLU A 415 -0.39 11.97 -28.77
CA GLU A 415 -0.12 12.12 -30.22
C GLU A 415 -1.22 11.49 -31.08
N GLU A 416 -1.62 10.25 -30.81
CA GLU A 416 -2.64 9.51 -31.57
C GLU A 416 -4.01 10.20 -31.54
N LEU A 417 -4.38 10.76 -30.39
CA LEU A 417 -5.64 11.47 -30.20
C LEU A 417 -5.52 12.98 -30.39
N LEU A 418 -4.33 13.49 -30.75
CA LEU A 418 -4.04 14.92 -30.94
C LEU A 418 -4.49 15.78 -29.76
N LEU A 419 -4.36 15.28 -28.53
CA LEU A 419 -4.97 15.90 -27.34
C LEU A 419 -4.38 17.27 -27.03
N LEU A 420 -3.06 17.44 -27.24
CA LEU A 420 -2.40 18.72 -27.03
C LEU A 420 -2.79 19.71 -28.12
N ASP A 421 -2.82 19.30 -29.38
CA ASP A 421 -3.22 20.18 -30.50
C ASP A 421 -4.67 20.64 -30.33
N LEU A 422 -5.58 19.74 -29.93
CA LEU A 422 -6.96 20.07 -29.61
C LEU A 422 -7.05 21.06 -28.45
N ALA A 423 -6.31 20.81 -27.36
CA ALA A 423 -6.30 21.70 -26.20
C ALA A 423 -5.75 23.10 -26.54
N PHE A 424 -4.67 23.18 -27.31
CA PHE A 424 -4.11 24.45 -27.77
C PHE A 424 -5.03 25.17 -28.75
N SER A 425 -5.79 24.44 -29.60
CA SER A 425 -6.75 25.06 -30.52
C SER A 425 -7.93 25.74 -29.82
N LYS A 426 -8.25 25.31 -28.59
CA LYS A 426 -9.32 25.86 -27.74
C LYS A 426 -8.89 27.08 -26.91
N GLN A 427 -7.63 27.52 -27.03
CA GLN A 427 -7.17 28.70 -26.31
C GLN A 427 -7.95 29.95 -26.74
N MET A 428 -8.34 30.77 -25.76
CA MET A 428 -9.16 31.96 -26.02
C MET A 428 -8.32 33.22 -26.25
N ASP A 429 -7.02 33.19 -25.90
CA ASP A 429 -6.10 34.31 -26.04
C ASP A 429 -5.25 34.21 -27.31
N GLU A 430 -4.76 35.36 -27.79
CA GLU A 430 -3.79 35.42 -28.90
C GLU A 430 -2.39 34.90 -28.49
N GLU A 431 -2.07 34.94 -27.20
CA GLU A 431 -0.82 34.40 -26.65
C GLU A 431 -0.90 32.88 -26.49
N GLN A 432 0.11 32.18 -27.00
CA GLN A 432 0.18 30.72 -26.90
C GLN A 432 0.28 30.27 -25.44
N TYR A 433 -0.62 29.37 -25.04
CA TYR A 433 -0.61 28.81 -23.68
C TYR A 433 0.67 28.00 -23.42
N GLY A 434 1.14 27.99 -22.16
CA GLY A 434 2.25 27.14 -21.73
C GLY A 434 1.83 25.68 -21.58
N LEU A 435 2.80 24.75 -21.55
CA LEU A 435 2.55 23.33 -21.24
C LEU A 435 3.09 22.97 -19.87
N ILE A 436 2.23 22.46 -19.00
CA ILE A 436 2.59 21.98 -17.67
C ILE A 436 2.33 20.48 -17.58
N ILE A 437 3.30 19.75 -17.03
CA ILE A 437 3.13 18.35 -16.68
C ILE A 437 3.22 18.20 -15.17
N ALA A 438 2.22 17.56 -14.55
CA ALA A 438 2.17 17.37 -13.11
C ALA A 438 1.85 15.92 -12.76
N GLY A 439 2.25 15.49 -11.57
CA GLY A 439 1.92 14.17 -11.07
C GLY A 439 2.41 13.96 -9.64
N HIS A 440 1.88 12.95 -8.97
CA HIS A 440 2.26 12.57 -7.60
C HIS A 440 2.71 11.10 -7.54
N SER A 441 3.70 10.76 -6.69
CA SER A 441 4.22 9.39 -6.52
C SER A 441 4.66 8.77 -7.86
N LEU A 442 4.18 7.58 -8.24
CA LEU A 442 4.36 6.98 -9.57
C LEU A 442 4.15 7.99 -10.71
N GLY A 443 3.03 8.72 -10.66
CA GLY A 443 2.68 9.72 -11.66
C GLY A 443 3.64 10.91 -11.70
N ALA A 444 4.32 11.23 -10.60
CA ALA A 444 5.39 12.22 -10.58
C ALA A 444 6.64 11.74 -11.32
N GLY A 445 6.99 10.45 -11.15
CA GLY A 445 8.07 9.82 -11.91
C GLY A 445 7.78 9.80 -13.41
N THR A 446 6.60 9.33 -13.79
CA THR A 446 6.13 9.33 -15.18
C THR A 446 6.05 10.74 -15.76
N ALA A 447 5.57 11.73 -15.00
CA ALA A 447 5.49 13.12 -15.43
C ALA A 447 6.87 13.72 -15.74
N ALA A 448 7.88 13.42 -14.92
CA ALA A 448 9.23 13.88 -15.14
C ALA A 448 9.83 13.26 -16.41
N ILE A 449 9.63 11.97 -16.65
CA ILE A 449 10.10 11.29 -17.85
C ILE A 449 9.37 11.79 -19.10
N LEU A 450 8.04 11.89 -19.05
CA LEU A 450 7.22 12.44 -20.15
C LEU A 450 7.68 13.85 -20.53
N SER A 451 8.05 14.66 -19.53
CA SER A 451 8.59 16.01 -19.75
C SER A 451 9.88 16.01 -20.55
N ILE A 452 10.76 15.05 -20.31
CA ILE A 452 12.00 14.87 -21.08
C ILE A 452 11.66 14.49 -22.53
N LEU A 453 10.73 13.56 -22.72
CA LEU A 453 10.30 13.09 -24.04
C LEU A 453 9.67 14.22 -24.89
N LEU A 454 8.89 15.10 -24.26
CA LEU A 454 8.16 16.18 -24.94
C LEU A 454 8.96 17.49 -25.06
N LYS A 455 10.09 17.63 -24.37
CA LYS A 455 10.82 18.92 -24.26
C LYS A 455 11.23 19.51 -25.61
N LYS A 456 11.61 18.65 -26.57
CA LYS A 456 12.04 19.07 -27.92
C LYS A 456 10.89 19.72 -28.70
N GLN A 457 9.68 19.19 -28.58
CA GLN A 457 8.48 19.70 -29.26
C GLN A 457 7.86 20.90 -28.53
N TYR A 458 7.98 20.93 -27.20
CA TYR A 458 7.41 21.99 -26.35
C TYR A 458 8.50 22.70 -25.52
N PRO A 459 9.24 23.68 -26.08
CA PRO A 459 10.35 24.35 -25.39
C PRO A 459 9.96 25.05 -24.10
N ASN A 460 8.72 25.56 -24.01
CA ASN A 460 8.20 26.24 -22.82
C ASN A 460 7.62 25.29 -21.76
N LEU A 461 7.73 23.97 -21.97
CA LEU A 461 7.25 22.97 -21.03
C LEU A 461 7.93 23.09 -19.66
N ARG A 462 7.13 22.99 -18.59
CA ARG A 462 7.58 22.84 -17.21
C ARG A 462 6.91 21.66 -16.53
N CYS A 463 7.58 21.09 -15.54
CA CYS A 463 7.11 19.91 -14.82
C CYS A 463 7.14 20.11 -13.31
N PHE A 464 6.07 19.70 -12.64
CA PHE A 464 5.94 19.69 -11.18
C PHE A 464 5.65 18.28 -10.67
N PRO A 465 6.69 17.44 -10.49
CA PRO A 465 6.57 16.13 -9.90
C PRO A 465 6.57 16.22 -8.36
N PHE A 466 5.51 15.71 -7.73
CA PHE A 466 5.33 15.69 -6.27
C PHE A 466 5.66 14.31 -5.70
N SER A 467 6.67 14.26 -4.83
CA SER A 467 7.24 13.03 -4.28
C SER A 467 7.57 11.98 -5.36
N PRO A 468 8.35 12.32 -6.41
CA PRO A 468 8.76 11.32 -7.39
C PRO A 468 9.66 10.27 -6.72
N PRO A 469 9.54 8.99 -7.11
CA PRO A 469 10.36 7.92 -6.56
C PRO A 469 11.87 8.14 -6.76
N GLY A 470 12.65 7.66 -5.79
CA GLY A 470 14.12 7.64 -5.84
C GLY A 470 14.64 6.80 -7.00
N GLY A 471 15.86 7.09 -7.47
CA GLY A 471 16.49 6.31 -8.55
C GLY A 471 15.84 6.45 -9.94
N LEU A 472 14.93 7.41 -10.13
CA LEU A 472 14.14 7.56 -11.36
C LEU A 472 14.95 7.77 -12.65
N LEU A 473 16.02 8.55 -12.58
CA LEU A 473 16.78 9.03 -13.75
C LEU A 473 18.29 8.89 -13.52
N SER A 474 19.03 8.63 -14.60
CA SER A 474 20.49 8.75 -14.60
C SER A 474 20.93 10.17 -14.27
N LYS A 475 22.14 10.32 -13.70
CA LYS A 475 22.64 11.62 -13.22
C LYS A 475 22.68 12.68 -14.32
N THR A 476 23.01 12.30 -15.55
CA THR A 476 23.10 13.19 -16.70
C THR A 476 21.73 13.61 -17.21
N ALA A 477 20.74 12.71 -17.22
CA ALA A 477 19.34 13.05 -17.49
C ALA A 477 18.77 14.02 -16.44
N VAL A 478 19.10 13.83 -15.15
CA VAL A 478 18.75 14.78 -14.08
C VAL A 478 19.35 16.15 -14.35
N ASP A 479 20.65 16.23 -14.65
CA ASP A 479 21.32 17.51 -14.85
C ASP A 479 20.77 18.29 -16.05
N ALA A 480 20.44 17.60 -17.14
CA ALA A 480 19.84 18.20 -18.34
C ALA A 480 18.40 18.68 -18.13
N SER A 481 17.66 18.09 -17.18
CA SER A 481 16.24 18.41 -16.93
C SER A 481 16.00 19.45 -15.83
N ARG A 482 17.05 19.85 -15.10
CA ARG A 482 16.98 20.82 -13.98
C ARG A 482 16.33 22.16 -14.32
N SER A 483 16.41 22.62 -15.57
CA SER A 483 15.90 23.93 -15.96
C SER A 483 14.38 23.98 -16.09
N TYR A 484 13.70 22.83 -16.18
CA TYR A 484 12.25 22.77 -16.39
C TYR A 484 11.50 21.79 -15.47
N ILE A 485 12.20 20.92 -14.73
CA ILE A 485 11.58 20.01 -13.76
C ILE A 485 11.86 20.48 -12.34
N THR A 486 10.81 20.78 -11.57
CA THR A 486 10.91 21.20 -10.15
C THR A 486 10.22 20.18 -9.26
N SER A 487 10.98 19.23 -8.71
CA SER A 487 10.45 18.20 -7.82
C SER A 487 10.24 18.71 -6.40
N THR A 488 9.17 18.25 -5.76
CA THR A 488 8.86 18.57 -4.36
C THR A 488 8.87 17.30 -3.52
N VAL A 489 9.57 17.28 -2.38
CA VAL A 489 9.64 16.12 -1.48
C VAL A 489 9.20 16.53 -0.08
N VAL A 490 8.28 15.77 0.51
CA VAL A 490 7.72 16.08 1.83
C VAL A 490 8.46 15.31 2.92
N GLY A 491 9.31 16.02 3.67
CA GLY A 491 9.86 15.52 4.92
C GLY A 491 10.59 14.18 4.79
N LYS A 492 10.09 13.17 5.52
CA LYS A 492 10.68 11.82 5.62
C LYS A 492 9.96 10.80 4.74
N ASP A 493 9.25 11.28 3.71
CA ASP A 493 8.67 10.43 2.69
C ASP A 493 9.75 9.45 2.18
N VAL A 494 9.36 8.18 2.11
CA VAL A 494 10.22 7.06 1.73
C VAL A 494 10.30 6.91 0.22
N VAL A 495 9.26 7.36 -0.51
CA VAL A 495 9.18 7.20 -1.97
C VAL A 495 10.34 7.91 -2.67
N PRO A 496 10.69 9.18 -2.36
CA PRO A 496 11.76 9.89 -3.05
C PRO A 496 13.19 9.58 -2.57
N ARG A 497 13.38 8.47 -1.86
CA ARG A 497 14.66 8.05 -1.27
C ARG A 497 15.22 6.88 -2.06
#